data_AF-B9TIU5-F1
#
_entry.id   AF-B9TIU5-F1
#
_cell.length_a   1.000
_cell.length_b   1.000
_cell.length_c   1.000
_cell.angle_alpha   90.00
_cell.angle_beta   90.00
_cell.angle_gamma   90.00
#
_symmetry.space_group_name_H-M   'P 1'
#
loop_
_entity.id
_entity.type
_entity.pdbx_description
1 polymer ?
#
loop_
_entity_poly.entity_id
_entity_poly.type
_entity_poly.pdbx_seq_one_letter_code
_entity_poly.pdbx_strand_id
1 'polypeptide(L)'
;MGFLDSLTGSNIGKATTKAIGQNGVLLNNMQNAGNSIINTGEAQSAGALNQAVSNYDPYLAAGKSATDMYSNAVGLNGADGNAAATSAFQASPGY
;
A
#
# COMPACT_ATOMS: atom_id res chain seq x y z
N MET A 1 -8.00 16.41 53.62
CA MET A 1 -9.43 16.42 53.27
C MET A 1 -10.22 17.00 54.44
N GLY A 2 -10.36 18.34 54.49
CA GLY A 2 -11.01 19.03 55.61
C GLY A 2 -12.49 19.32 55.32
N PHE A 3 -13.32 19.36 56.35
CA PHE A 3 -14.76 19.70 56.29
C PHE A 3 -15.07 20.97 55.47
N LEU A 4 -14.24 22.00 55.56
CA LEU A 4 -14.39 23.26 54.81
C LEU A 4 -14.17 23.09 53.30
N ASP A 5 -13.33 22.14 52.91
CA ASP A 5 -12.97 21.83 51.52
C ASP A 5 -14.08 20.97 50.85
N SER A 6 -14.96 20.37 51.66
CA SER A 6 -16.21 19.73 51.24
C SER A 6 -17.35 20.76 51.11
N LEU A 7 -17.48 21.67 52.07
CA LEU A 7 -18.50 22.75 52.06
C LEU A 7 -18.32 23.76 50.91
N THR A 8 -17.08 24.05 50.53
CA THR A 8 -16.76 25.02 49.46
C THR A 8 -16.64 24.39 48.07
N GLY A 9 -16.79 23.06 47.95
CA GLY A 9 -16.67 22.35 46.68
C GLY A 9 -15.26 22.35 46.05
N SER A 10 -14.25 22.91 46.73
CA SER A 10 -12.87 23.01 46.23
C SER A 10 -12.25 21.65 45.89
N ASN A 11 -12.59 20.59 46.64
CA ASN A 11 -12.18 19.21 46.30
C ASN A 11 -12.83 18.67 45.02
N ILE A 12 -14.09 19.03 44.76
CA ILE A 12 -14.81 18.60 43.55
C ILE A 12 -14.17 19.29 42.34
N GLY A 13 -13.93 20.60 42.41
CA GLY A 13 -13.26 21.36 41.34
C GLY A 13 -11.88 20.80 40.98
N LYS A 14 -11.04 20.51 41.98
CA LYS A 14 -9.70 19.91 41.77
C LYS A 14 -9.78 18.52 41.14
N ALA A 15 -10.73 17.69 41.58
CA ALA A 15 -10.95 16.36 41.00
C ALA A 15 -11.40 16.47 39.54
N THR A 16 -12.30 17.40 39.23
CA THR A 16 -12.76 17.67 37.85
C THR A 16 -11.61 18.16 36.97
N THR A 17 -10.78 19.11 37.43
CA THR A 17 -9.62 19.58 36.67
C THR A 17 -8.62 18.46 36.40
N LYS A 18 -8.37 17.59 37.38
CA LYS A 18 -7.51 16.41 37.19
C LYS A 18 -8.08 15.45 36.15
N ALA A 19 -9.38 15.17 36.20
CA ALA A 19 -10.05 14.31 35.24
C ALA A 19 -10.02 14.91 33.82
N ILE A 20 -10.21 16.21 33.67
CA ILE A 20 -10.09 16.91 32.38
C ILE A 20 -8.66 16.76 31.82
N GLY A 21 -7.63 16.95 32.65
CA GLY A 21 -6.25 16.76 32.24
C GLY A 21 -5.96 15.32 31.78
N GLN A 22 -6.47 14.33 32.52
CA GLN A 22 -6.35 12.92 32.14
C GLN A 22 -7.08 12.59 30.84
N ASN A 23 -8.28 13.13 30.65
CA ASN A 23 -9.04 12.96 29.40
C ASN A 23 -8.32 13.60 28.21
N GLY A 24 -7.72 14.78 28.40
CA GLY A 24 -6.92 15.44 27.36
C GLY A 24 -5.73 14.58 26.93
N VAL A 25 -5.02 13.96 27.87
CA VAL A 25 -3.93 13.02 27.57
C VAL A 25 -4.46 11.78 26.83
N LEU A 26 -5.58 11.21 27.27
CA LEU A 26 -6.17 10.04 26.64
C LEU A 26 -6.57 10.32 25.18
N LEU A 27 -7.20 11.48 24.93
CA LEU A 27 -7.59 11.90 23.57
C LEU A 27 -6.37 12.08 22.66
N ASN A 28 -5.31 12.72 23.16
CA ASN A 28 -4.06 12.87 22.40
C ASN A 28 -3.42 11.51 22.09
N ASN A 29 -3.39 10.60 23.06
CA ASN A 29 -2.84 9.26 22.85
C ASN A 29 -3.67 8.48 21.82
N MET A 30 -5.00 8.58 21.89
CA MET A 30 -5.90 7.93 20.94
C MET A 30 -5.72 8.50 19.53
N GLN A 31 -5.58 9.82 19.39
CA GLN A 31 -5.30 10.47 18.11
C GLN A 31 -3.96 10.00 17.53
N ASN A 32 -2.90 9.98 18.34
CA ASN A 32 -1.58 9.54 17.90
C ASN A 32 -1.57 8.06 17.51
N ALA A 33 -2.20 7.19 18.31
CA ALA A 33 -2.32 5.77 18.02
C ALA A 33 -3.14 5.52 16.74
N GLY A 34 -4.28 6.21 16.58
CA GLY A 34 -5.12 6.11 15.39
C GLY A 34 -4.37 6.54 14.12
N ASN A 35 -3.69 7.68 14.16
CA ASN A 35 -2.89 8.16 13.04
C ASN A 35 -1.74 7.19 12.70
N SER A 36 -1.08 6.63 13.71
CA SER A 36 -0.03 5.63 13.51
C SER A 36 -0.55 4.36 12.83
N ILE A 37 -1.71 3.86 13.26
CA ILE A 37 -2.36 2.69 12.66
C ILE A 37 -2.73 2.96 11.20
N ILE A 38 -3.33 4.13 10.92
CA ILE A 38 -3.71 4.53 9.55
C ILE A 38 -2.47 4.59 8.65
N ASN A 39 -1.43 5.31 9.07
CA ASN A 39 -0.21 5.47 8.28
C ASN A 39 0.51 4.12 8.06
N THR A 40 0.55 3.27 9.09
CA THR A 40 1.16 1.94 8.99
C THR A 40 0.39 1.05 8.03
N GLY A 41 -0.95 1.02 8.15
CA GLY A 41 -1.81 0.22 7.28
C GLY A 41 -1.77 0.68 5.83
N GLU A 42 -1.71 1.99 5.60
CA GLU A 42 -1.53 2.57 4.26
C GLU A 42 -0.19 2.15 3.65
N ALA A 43 0.92 2.32 4.38
CA ALA A 43 2.25 1.95 3.91
C ALA A 43 2.37 0.45 3.60
N GLN A 44 1.82 -0.41 4.47
CA GLN A 44 1.79 -1.86 4.26
C GLN A 44 0.96 -2.23 3.03
N SER A 45 -0.21 -1.62 2.87
CA SER A 45 -1.11 -1.88 1.74
C SER A 45 -0.48 -1.43 0.42
N ALA A 46 0.09 -0.22 0.38
CA ALA A 46 0.82 0.29 -0.78
C ALA A 46 2.02 -0.61 -1.13
N GLY A 47 2.78 -1.04 -0.12
CA GLY A 47 3.90 -1.97 -0.31
C GLY A 47 3.46 -3.31 -0.91
N ALA A 48 2.38 -3.89 -0.39
CA ALA A 48 1.83 -5.15 -0.90
C ALA A 48 1.34 -5.03 -2.37
N LEU A 49 0.67 -3.92 -2.71
CA LEU A 49 0.23 -3.65 -4.07
C LEU A 49 1.42 -3.49 -5.03
N ASN A 50 2.46 -2.75 -4.62
CA ASN A 50 3.67 -2.59 -5.43
C ASN A 50 4.41 -3.91 -5.66
N GLN A 51 4.49 -4.77 -4.64
CA GLN A 51 5.04 -6.11 -4.80
C GLN A 51 4.21 -6.97 -5.75
N ALA A 52 2.88 -6.91 -5.64
CA ALA A 52 1.99 -7.63 -6.54
C ALA A 52 2.19 -7.19 -8.00
N VAL A 53 2.22 -5.89 -8.28
CA VAL A 53 2.51 -5.35 -9.62
C VAL A 53 3.87 -5.84 -10.11
N SER A 54 4.93 -5.68 -9.31
CA SER A 54 6.28 -6.12 -9.69
C SER A 54 6.37 -7.62 -9.98
N ASN A 55 5.58 -8.45 -9.31
CA ASN A 55 5.55 -9.89 -9.55
C ASN A 55 4.77 -10.26 -10.82
N TYR A 56 3.77 -9.46 -11.21
CA TYR A 56 2.96 -9.70 -12.42
C TYR A 56 3.54 -9.10 -13.69
N ASP A 57 4.30 -8.00 -13.59
CA ASP A 57 4.89 -7.31 -14.73
C ASP A 57 5.74 -8.21 -15.65
N PRO A 58 6.59 -9.13 -15.14
CA PRO A 58 7.35 -10.05 -15.99
C PRO A 58 6.46 -10.95 -16.83
N TYR A 59 5.34 -11.43 -16.27
CA TYR A 59 4.39 -12.27 -17.00
C TYR A 59 3.64 -11.46 -18.07
N LEU A 60 3.27 -10.22 -17.76
CA LEU A 60 2.65 -9.32 -18.74
C LEU A 60 3.61 -9.02 -19.90
N ALA A 61 4.88 -8.72 -19.59
CA ALA A 61 5.91 -8.47 -20.60
C ALA A 61 6.17 -9.72 -21.47
N ALA A 62 6.29 -10.90 -20.84
CA ALA A 62 6.46 -12.17 -21.56
C ALA A 62 5.26 -12.48 -22.46
N GLY A 63 4.03 -12.27 -21.96
CA GLY A 63 2.80 -12.49 -22.74
C GLY A 63 2.71 -11.57 -23.96
N LYS A 64 3.09 -10.28 -23.80
CA LYS A 64 3.17 -9.34 -24.93
C LYS A 64 4.20 -9.79 -25.96
N SER A 65 5.42 -10.11 -25.53
CA SER A 65 6.50 -10.59 -26.41
C SER A 65 6.09 -11.85 -27.18
N ALA A 66 5.46 -12.81 -26.51
CA ALA A 66 4.96 -14.03 -27.14
C ALA A 66 3.85 -13.74 -28.17
N THR A 67 2.92 -12.84 -27.84
CA THR A 67 1.84 -12.42 -28.75
C THR A 67 2.40 -11.68 -29.97
N ASP A 68 3.43 -10.85 -29.77
CA ASP A 68 4.11 -10.13 -30.85
C ASP A 68 4.85 -11.10 -31.77
N MET A 69 5.57 -12.08 -31.21
CA MET A 69 6.24 -13.11 -32.01
C MET A 69 5.25 -14.01 -32.76
N TYR A 70 4.13 -14.34 -32.14
CA TYR A 70 3.04 -15.03 -32.84
C TYR A 70 2.49 -14.20 -33.99
N SER A 71 2.24 -12.91 -33.76
CA SER A 71 1.77 -11.96 -34.78
C SER A 71 2.77 -11.79 -35.93
N ASN A 72 4.06 -11.79 -35.62
CA ASN A 72 5.15 -11.85 -36.60
C ASN A 72 5.05 -13.12 -37.46
N ALA A 73 4.92 -14.29 -36.81
CA ALA A 73 4.89 -15.59 -37.48
C ALA A 73 3.65 -15.80 -38.37
N VAL A 74 2.50 -15.24 -37.99
CA VAL A 74 1.28 -15.29 -38.82
C VAL A 74 1.19 -14.15 -39.85
N GLY A 75 2.21 -13.29 -39.93
CA GLY A 75 2.30 -12.22 -40.93
C GLY A 75 1.46 -10.97 -40.63
N LEU A 76 0.89 -10.84 -39.43
CA LEU A 76 0.11 -9.66 -39.03
C LEU A 76 0.99 -8.39 -38.95
N ASN A 77 2.27 -8.55 -38.65
CA ASN A 77 3.26 -7.46 -38.58
C ASN A 77 4.00 -7.24 -39.92
N GLY A 78 3.46 -7.75 -41.02
CA GLY A 78 4.00 -7.55 -42.37
C GLY A 78 5.34 -8.26 -42.63
N ALA A 79 6.04 -7.84 -43.69
CA ALA A 79 7.26 -8.50 -44.15
C ALA A 79 8.39 -8.45 -43.12
N ASP A 80 8.56 -7.32 -42.42
CA ASP A 80 9.59 -7.16 -41.39
C ASP A 80 9.33 -8.06 -40.18
N GLY A 81 8.07 -8.16 -39.74
CA GLY A 81 7.67 -9.09 -38.69
C GLY A 81 7.93 -10.54 -39.09
N ASN A 82 7.54 -10.93 -40.30
CA ASN A 82 7.79 -12.29 -40.80
C ASN A 82 9.30 -12.59 -40.91
N ALA A 83 10.12 -11.61 -41.33
CA ALA A 83 11.57 -11.74 -41.33
C ALA A 83 12.11 -11.94 -39.91
N ALA A 84 11.64 -11.17 -38.93
CA ALA A 84 12.04 -11.33 -37.52
C ALA A 84 11.68 -12.72 -36.96
N ALA A 85 10.46 -13.21 -37.22
CA ALA A 85 10.06 -14.56 -36.81
C ALA A 85 10.90 -15.64 -37.50
N THR A 86 11.17 -15.49 -38.79
CA THR A 86 12.01 -16.42 -39.56
C THR A 86 13.44 -16.45 -39.03
N SER A 87 14.04 -15.28 -38.78
CA SER A 87 15.38 -15.17 -38.20
C SER A 87 15.45 -15.75 -36.80
N ALA A 88 14.45 -15.51 -35.95
CA ALA A 88 14.39 -16.11 -34.62
C ALA A 88 14.30 -17.64 -34.70
N PHE A 89 13.43 -18.17 -35.56
CA PHE A 89 13.29 -19.61 -35.77
C PHE A 89 14.57 -20.25 -36.33
N GLN A 90 15.27 -19.57 -37.24
CA GLN A 90 16.54 -20.06 -37.78
C GLN A 90 17.67 -20.01 -36.75
N ALA A 91 17.71 -18.98 -35.91
CA ALA A 91 18.73 -18.83 -34.89
C ALA A 91 18.60 -19.91 -33.81
N SER A 92 17.37 -20.27 -33.43
CA SER A 92 17.12 -21.24 -32.37
C SER A 92 15.71 -21.83 -32.51
N PRO A 93 15.55 -22.90 -33.33
CA PRO A 93 14.25 -23.52 -33.55
C PRO A 93 13.79 -24.24 -32.28
N GLY A 94 12.97 -23.55 -31.49
CA GLY A 94 12.36 -24.08 -30.27
C GLY A 94 12.92 -23.56 -28.94
N TYR A 95 13.86 -22.59 -28.96
CA TYR A 95 14.42 -21.95 -27.74
C TYR A 95 14.66 -20.45 -27.92
#